data_AF-A0A919CLW0-F1
#
_entry.id   AF-A0A919CLW0-F1
#
_cell.length_a   1.000
_cell.length_b   1.000
_cell.length_c   1.000
_cell.angle_alpha   90.00
_cell.angle_beta   90.00
_cell.angle_gamma   90.00
#
_symmetry.space_group_name_H-M   'P 1'
#
loop_
_entity.id
_entity.type
_entity.pdbx_description
1 polymer ?
#
loop_
_entity_poly.entity_id
_entity_poly.type
_entity_poly.pdbx_seq_one_letter_code
_entity_poly.pdbx_strand_id
1 'polypeptide(L)'
;MSDAHQNRQHPSDAPGRDYPRKDAPERRSFGSDADRSHSTGYSGPSEPRRPGTGMRQAPLREDTAEDTRRAGIIPGELLLQDDPVTINRGREVTEVRVSNTSDRPIQVGSHYHFAEANAALDFDRDAAWGRRLNVLSGGATRFEPGAVVEVELVPLRGRRIVPGLRGLCGGELDG
;
A
#
# COMPACT_ATOMS: atom_id res chain seq x y z
N MET A 1 14.94 5.53 46.17
CA MET A 1 13.55 5.63 46.64
C MET A 1 12.79 6.28 45.48
N SER A 2 12.60 5.59 44.36
CA SER A 2 11.69 4.46 44.09
C SER A 2 10.22 4.89 44.05
N ASP A 3 9.59 4.53 42.93
CA ASP A 3 8.15 4.41 42.64
C ASP A 3 7.39 5.69 42.20
N ALA A 4 6.58 5.71 41.14
CA ALA A 4 6.17 4.68 40.18
C ALA A 4 5.68 5.34 38.88
N HIS A 5 6.20 4.88 37.73
CA HIS A 5 5.55 5.10 36.44
C HIS A 5 4.27 4.27 36.38
N GLN A 6 3.11 4.92 36.47
CA GLN A 6 1.82 4.27 36.22
C GLN A 6 1.65 4.04 34.72
N ASN A 7 2.00 2.83 34.31
CA ASN A 7 1.71 2.25 33.00
C ASN A 7 0.18 2.11 32.85
N ARG A 8 -0.46 3.08 32.20
CA ARG A 8 -1.89 2.93 31.81
C ARG A 8 -1.95 2.01 30.60
N GLN A 9 -2.13 0.72 30.86
CA GLN A 9 -2.50 -0.25 29.83
C GLN A 9 -3.80 0.21 29.15
N HIS A 10 -3.70 0.47 27.85
CA HIS A 10 -4.85 0.82 27.04
C HIS A 10 -5.68 -0.46 26.81
N PRO A 11 -7.02 -0.39 26.82
CA PRO A 11 -7.88 -1.58 26.77
C PRO A 11 -7.76 -2.44 25.50
N SER A 12 -6.97 -2.00 24.52
CA SER A 12 -6.62 -2.71 23.29
C SER A 12 -5.42 -3.68 23.41
N ASP A 13 -4.61 -3.58 24.48
CA ASP A 13 -3.29 -4.22 24.55
C ASP A 13 -3.29 -5.65 25.12
N ALA A 14 -4.45 -6.29 25.30
CA ALA A 14 -4.54 -7.67 25.77
C ALA A 14 -4.77 -8.65 24.60
N PRO A 15 -3.81 -9.52 24.25
CA PRO A 15 -4.03 -10.55 23.24
C PRO A 15 -4.96 -11.64 23.79
N GLY A 16 -6.03 -11.96 23.05
CA GLY A 16 -6.95 -13.06 23.38
C GLY A 16 -8.30 -12.67 24.00
N ARG A 17 -8.77 -11.43 23.84
CA ARG A 17 -10.11 -11.04 24.31
C ARG A 17 -11.21 -11.56 23.37
N ASP A 18 -12.10 -12.40 23.91
CA ASP A 18 -13.36 -12.75 23.27
C ASP A 18 -14.29 -11.54 23.20
N TYR A 19 -14.70 -11.16 21.98
CA TYR A 19 -15.70 -10.11 21.78
C TYR A 19 -17.10 -10.71 21.96
N PRO A 20 -17.99 -10.10 22.77
CA PRO A 20 -19.37 -10.56 22.86
C PRO A 20 -20.05 -10.35 21.51
N ARG A 21 -20.50 -11.45 20.88
CA ARG A 21 -21.34 -11.40 19.67
C ARG A 21 -22.66 -10.74 20.04
N LYS A 22 -22.91 -9.53 19.53
CA LYS A 22 -24.26 -8.96 19.55
C LYS A 22 -25.12 -9.73 18.54
N ASP A 23 -26.15 -10.39 19.07
CA ASP A 23 -27.43 -10.78 18.47
C ASP A 23 -27.38 -11.20 16.99
N ALA A 24 -27.01 -12.46 16.77
CA ALA A 24 -27.33 -13.16 15.53
C ALA A 24 -28.79 -13.64 15.58
N PRO A 25 -29.61 -13.44 14.53
CA PRO A 25 -30.98 -13.96 14.52
C PRO A 25 -30.99 -15.49 14.54
N GLU A 26 -31.94 -16.05 15.30
CA GLU A 26 -32.09 -17.47 15.62
C GLU A 26 -32.11 -18.36 14.37
N ARG A 27 -31.26 -19.39 14.37
CA ARG A 27 -31.30 -20.48 13.39
C ARG A 27 -32.49 -21.37 13.71
N ARG A 28 -33.49 -21.39 12.81
CA ARG A 28 -34.56 -22.40 12.83
C ARG A 28 -33.96 -23.79 12.67
N SER A 29 -34.31 -24.68 13.59
CA SER A 29 -33.98 -26.10 13.59
C SER A 29 -34.71 -26.82 12.46
N PHE A 30 -33.96 -27.45 11.55
CA PHE A 30 -34.50 -28.43 10.61
C PHE A 30 -33.81 -29.78 10.83
N GLY A 31 -34.64 -30.77 11.16
CA GLY A 31 -34.58 -32.18 10.74
C GLY A 31 -33.25 -32.92 10.80
N SER A 32 -33.22 -33.96 11.63
CA SER A 32 -32.27 -35.07 11.52
C SER A 32 -32.52 -35.86 10.23
N ASP A 33 -31.55 -35.90 9.33
CA ASP A 33 -31.52 -36.90 8.25
C ASP A 33 -30.16 -37.60 8.23
N ALA A 34 -30.23 -38.86 8.63
CA ALA A 34 -29.16 -39.84 8.58
C ALA A 34 -28.97 -40.31 7.14
N ASP A 35 -28.37 -39.47 6.29
CA ASP A 35 -27.85 -39.93 4.99
C ASP A 35 -26.73 -39.00 4.49
N ARG A 36 -25.54 -39.13 5.08
CA ARG A 36 -24.31 -38.52 4.53
C ARG A 36 -23.48 -39.60 3.85
N SER A 37 -23.88 -39.99 2.65
CA SER A 37 -22.98 -40.62 1.70
C SER A 37 -21.84 -39.63 1.38
N HIS A 38 -20.61 -40.05 1.64
CA HIS A 38 -19.42 -39.30 1.24
C HIS A 38 -19.31 -39.40 -0.28
N SER A 39 -19.64 -38.33 -1.01
CA SER A 39 -19.43 -38.28 -2.46
C SER A 39 -17.95 -38.07 -2.75
N THR A 40 -17.19 -39.17 -2.82
CA THR A 40 -15.94 -39.19 -3.58
C THR A 40 -16.30 -39.20 -5.07
N GLY A 41 -16.48 -38.01 -5.64
CA GLY A 41 -16.83 -37.85 -7.05
C GLY A 41 -16.29 -36.54 -7.59
N TYR A 42 -15.47 -36.62 -8.64
CA TYR A 42 -15.02 -35.49 -9.43
C TYR A 42 -16.23 -34.71 -9.96
N SER A 43 -16.42 -33.48 -9.46
CA SER A 43 -17.43 -32.57 -10.02
C SER A 43 -16.87 -31.98 -11.31
N GLY A 44 -17.28 -32.56 -12.45
CA GLY A 44 -17.00 -31.97 -13.75
C GLY A 44 -17.60 -30.56 -13.87
N PRO A 45 -17.06 -29.71 -14.77
CA PRO A 45 -17.59 -28.36 -14.96
C PRO A 45 -19.06 -28.42 -15.39
N SER A 46 -19.91 -27.65 -14.72
CA SER A 46 -21.33 -27.55 -15.02
C SER A 46 -21.55 -26.91 -16.39
N GLU A 47 -22.58 -27.37 -17.09
CA GLU A 47 -22.93 -26.84 -18.41
C GLU A 47 -23.37 -25.36 -18.32
N PRO A 48 -22.98 -24.48 -19.27
CA PRO A 48 -23.34 -23.07 -19.23
C PRO A 48 -24.86 -22.90 -19.29
N ARG A 49 -25.45 -22.25 -18.28
CA ARG A 49 -26.90 -22.00 -18.20
C ARG A 49 -27.45 -21.00 -19.23
N ARG A 50 -26.67 -20.62 -20.24
CA ARG A 50 -27.09 -19.70 -21.31
C ARG A 50 -26.79 -20.33 -22.67
N PRO A 51 -27.78 -20.51 -23.55
CA PRO A 51 -27.54 -20.81 -24.95
C PRO A 51 -27.01 -19.53 -25.61
N GLY A 52 -25.71 -19.30 -25.50
CA GLY A 52 -24.98 -18.29 -26.23
C GLY A 52 -23.97 -18.99 -27.10
N THR A 53 -24.21 -19.02 -28.41
CA THR A 53 -23.23 -19.41 -29.42
C THR A 53 -21.88 -18.76 -29.10
N GLY A 54 -20.83 -19.57 -28.97
CA GLY A 54 -19.46 -19.17 -28.61
C GLY A 54 -18.75 -18.30 -29.66
N MET A 55 -19.43 -17.28 -30.16
CA MET A 55 -19.02 -16.38 -31.22
C MET A 55 -19.21 -14.93 -30.74
N ARG A 56 -18.60 -14.61 -29.60
CA ARG A 56 -18.31 -13.22 -29.19
C ARG A 56 -16.96 -13.14 -28.48
N GLN A 57 -15.92 -13.77 -29.03
CA GLN A 57 -14.66 -13.02 -29.03
C GLN A 57 -14.89 -11.88 -30.02
N ALA A 58 -14.77 -10.64 -29.55
CA ALA A 58 -14.60 -9.54 -30.49
C ALA A 58 -13.47 -9.93 -31.46
N PRO A 59 -13.66 -9.81 -32.78
CA PRO A 59 -12.62 -10.20 -33.72
C PRO A 59 -11.33 -9.47 -33.33
N LEU A 60 -10.23 -10.22 -33.24
CA LEU A 60 -8.90 -9.64 -33.18
C LEU A 60 -8.79 -8.75 -34.42
N ARG A 61 -8.64 -7.43 -34.24
CA ARG A 61 -8.49 -6.51 -35.37
C ARG A 61 -7.29 -6.97 -36.17
N GLU A 62 -7.51 -7.43 -37.40
CA GLU A 62 -6.45 -7.56 -38.39
C GLU A 62 -6.05 -6.13 -38.78
N ASP A 63 -4.87 -5.70 -38.34
CA ASP A 63 -4.24 -4.44 -38.74
C ASP A 63 -3.83 -4.56 -40.22
N THR A 64 -4.79 -4.42 -41.12
CA THR A 64 -4.53 -4.08 -42.52
C THR A 64 -4.75 -2.58 -42.68
N ALA A 65 -3.68 -1.91 -43.12
CA ALA A 65 -3.57 -0.46 -43.15
C ALA A 65 -4.62 0.22 -44.06
N GLU A 66 -4.90 1.48 -43.71
CA GLU A 66 -5.61 2.55 -44.45
C GLU A 66 -7.14 2.67 -44.31
N ASP A 67 -7.58 3.28 -43.21
CA ASP A 67 -8.73 4.21 -43.22
C ASP A 67 -8.38 5.52 -42.48
N THR A 68 -7.62 6.39 -43.15
CA THR A 68 -7.28 7.74 -42.68
C THR A 68 -8.41 8.77 -42.90
N ARG A 69 -9.62 8.36 -43.33
CA ARG A 69 -10.73 9.29 -43.67
C ARG A 69 -11.82 9.42 -42.61
N ARG A 70 -11.71 8.73 -41.48
CA ARG A 70 -12.27 9.16 -40.20
C ARG A 70 -11.17 9.04 -39.16
N ALA A 71 -10.43 10.12 -38.90
CA ALA A 71 -9.74 10.26 -37.63
C ALA A 71 -10.83 10.33 -36.55
N GLY A 72 -11.32 9.15 -36.17
CA GLY A 72 -12.45 8.99 -35.28
C GLY A 72 -12.03 9.44 -33.90
N ILE A 73 -12.76 10.40 -33.35
CA ILE A 73 -12.69 10.77 -31.94
C ILE A 73 -12.64 9.46 -31.12
N ILE A 74 -11.63 9.31 -30.26
CA ILE A 74 -11.51 8.18 -29.33
C ILE A 74 -12.04 8.66 -27.97
N PRO A 75 -13.24 8.23 -27.53
CA PRO A 75 -13.78 8.68 -26.25
C PRO A 75 -12.89 8.22 -25.09
N GLY A 76 -12.43 9.18 -24.28
CA GLY A 76 -11.55 8.92 -23.13
C GLY A 76 -10.06 8.91 -23.47
N GLU A 77 -9.67 9.27 -24.69
CA GLU A 77 -8.25 9.44 -25.04
C GLU A 77 -7.60 10.58 -24.24
N LEU A 78 -6.39 10.31 -23.74
CA LEU A 78 -5.52 11.30 -23.13
C LEU A 78 -4.43 11.67 -24.14
N LEU A 79 -4.49 12.91 -24.62
CA LEU A 79 -3.46 13.48 -25.50
C LEU A 79 -2.35 14.07 -24.61
N LEU A 80 -1.28 13.31 -24.43
CA LEU A 80 -0.15 13.69 -23.59
C LEU A 80 0.91 14.43 -24.41
N GLN A 81 1.71 15.28 -23.75
CA GLN A 81 2.96 15.77 -24.32
C GLN A 81 4.06 14.71 -24.15
N ASP A 82 5.03 14.70 -25.05
CA ASP A 82 6.17 13.76 -24.98
C ASP A 82 7.17 14.13 -23.88
N ASP A 83 7.18 15.39 -23.45
CA ASP A 83 8.15 15.91 -22.48
C ASP A 83 7.91 15.34 -21.07
N PRO A 84 8.96 14.87 -20.38
CA PRO A 84 8.83 14.35 -19.03
C PRO A 84 8.52 15.46 -18.02
N VAL A 85 7.67 15.16 -17.03
CA VAL A 85 7.37 16.07 -15.93
C VAL A 85 8.42 15.95 -14.83
N THR A 86 9.19 17.02 -14.60
CA THR A 86 10.14 17.08 -13.47
C THR A 86 9.38 17.30 -12.16
N ILE A 87 9.49 16.34 -11.23
CA ILE A 87 8.96 16.48 -9.87
C ILE A 87 9.94 17.19 -8.94
N ASN A 88 9.42 17.80 -7.87
CA ASN A 88 10.23 18.38 -6.79
C ASN A 88 11.32 19.37 -7.28
N ARG A 89 11.08 20.04 -8.41
CA ARG A 89 12.05 20.95 -9.06
C ARG A 89 12.56 22.02 -8.10
N GLY A 90 13.86 22.28 -8.15
CA GLY A 90 14.52 23.33 -7.37
C GLY A 90 14.64 23.03 -5.88
N ARG A 91 14.41 21.79 -5.46
CA ARG A 91 14.64 21.36 -4.08
C ARG A 91 16.06 20.85 -3.92
N GLU A 92 16.64 21.16 -2.76
CA GLU A 92 17.88 20.54 -2.33
C GLU A 92 17.66 19.03 -2.15
N VAL A 93 18.53 18.24 -2.77
CA VAL A 93 18.55 16.79 -2.68
C VAL A 93 19.67 16.38 -1.76
N THR A 94 19.41 15.42 -0.88
CA THR A 94 20.43 14.78 -0.07
C THR A 94 20.33 13.28 -0.23
N GLU A 95 21.44 12.68 -0.63
CA GLU A 95 21.61 11.25 -0.74
C GLU A 95 21.91 10.66 0.64
N VAL A 96 21.22 9.58 0.98
CA VAL A 96 21.40 8.86 2.23
C VAL A 96 21.46 7.36 1.95
N ARG A 97 22.50 6.72 2.48
CA ARG A 97 22.66 5.27 2.45
C ARG A 97 21.82 4.64 3.56
N VAL A 98 20.93 3.72 3.18
CA VAL A 98 19.99 3.08 4.11
C VAL A 98 20.14 1.57 4.08
N SER A 99 20.34 0.97 5.24
CA SER A 99 20.46 -0.48 5.43
C SER A 99 19.26 -1.02 6.21
N ASN A 100 18.62 -2.10 5.76
CA ASN A 100 17.61 -2.78 6.58
C ASN A 100 18.26 -3.89 7.41
N THR A 101 18.30 -3.70 8.73
CA THR A 101 18.90 -4.66 9.68
C THR A 101 17.91 -5.70 10.20
N SER A 102 16.63 -5.63 9.83
CA SER A 102 15.62 -6.61 10.22
C SER A 102 15.54 -7.80 9.26
N ASP A 103 14.82 -8.82 9.72
CA ASP A 103 14.46 -10.03 8.98
C ASP A 103 13.20 -9.87 8.11
N ARG A 104 12.59 -8.68 8.10
CA ARG A 104 11.35 -8.38 7.37
C ARG A 104 11.53 -7.24 6.39
N PRO A 105 10.84 -7.27 5.26
CA PRO A 105 10.88 -6.15 4.33
C PRO A 105 10.20 -4.91 4.92
N ILE A 106 10.78 -3.75 4.64
CA ILE A 106 10.27 -2.44 5.08
C ILE A 106 9.99 -1.59 3.86
N GLN A 107 8.87 -0.89 3.83
CA GLN A 107 8.52 0.02 2.75
C GLN A 107 8.17 1.40 3.32
N VAL A 108 8.78 2.44 2.77
CA VAL A 108 8.61 3.83 3.21
C VAL A 108 8.03 4.66 2.07
N GLY A 109 6.93 5.37 2.35
CA GLY A 109 6.21 6.17 1.36
C GLY A 109 6.80 7.55 1.10
N SER A 110 6.45 8.12 -0.05
CA SER A 110 6.91 9.42 -0.57
C SER A 110 6.83 10.61 0.40
N HIS A 111 5.82 10.64 1.27
CA HIS A 111 5.52 11.77 2.17
C HIS A 111 5.75 11.47 3.65
N TYR A 112 6.38 10.34 3.95
CA TYR A 112 6.75 9.99 5.31
C TYR A 112 7.96 10.84 5.76
N HIS A 113 7.96 11.35 6.99
CA HIS A 113 9.12 12.02 7.56
C HIS A 113 10.24 11.00 7.76
N PHE A 114 11.28 11.06 6.91
CA PHE A 114 12.19 9.94 6.73
C PHE A 114 12.99 9.63 8.01
N ALA A 115 13.37 10.66 8.79
CA ALA A 115 14.02 10.46 10.10
C ALA A 115 13.18 9.60 11.07
N GLU A 116 11.85 9.58 10.94
CA GLU A 116 10.97 8.74 11.76
C GLU A 116 10.67 7.37 11.14
N ALA A 117 11.34 6.97 10.06
CA ALA A 117 11.14 5.65 9.48
C ALA A 117 11.46 4.54 10.50
N ASN A 118 11.08 3.30 10.20
CA ASN A 118 11.26 2.14 11.08
C ASN A 118 12.68 2.11 11.69
N ALA A 119 12.76 1.82 13.00
CA ALA A 119 14.01 1.79 13.77
C ALA A 119 15.01 0.75 13.25
N ALA A 120 14.55 -0.29 12.57
CA ALA A 120 15.41 -1.30 11.95
C ALA A 120 16.08 -0.84 10.64
N LEU A 121 15.74 0.36 10.15
CA LEU A 121 16.52 0.98 9.08
C LEU A 121 17.69 1.74 9.71
N ASP A 122 18.91 1.35 9.34
CA ASP A 122 20.14 1.99 9.78
C ASP A 122 20.60 3.01 8.72
N PHE A 123 20.71 4.27 9.14
CA PHE A 123 21.11 5.43 8.33
C PHE A 123 21.30 6.67 9.21
N ASP A 124 21.86 7.73 8.64
CA ASP A 124 22.01 9.04 9.29
C ASP A 124 20.64 9.74 9.46
N ARG A 125 20.12 9.69 10.69
CA ARG A 125 18.81 10.27 11.06
C ARG A 125 18.83 11.79 11.09
N ASP A 126 19.98 12.40 11.41
CA ASP A 126 20.14 13.84 11.47
C ASP A 126 20.12 14.43 10.05
N ALA A 127 20.83 13.78 9.12
CA ALA A 127 20.78 14.13 7.70
C ALA A 127 19.38 13.95 7.07
N ALA A 128 18.54 13.10 7.65
CA ALA A 128 17.17 12.85 7.22
C ALA A 128 16.10 13.72 7.92
N TRP A 129 16.50 14.54 8.90
CA TRP A 129 15.56 15.33 9.69
C TRP A 129 14.84 16.38 8.84
N GLY A 130 13.51 16.43 8.97
CA GLY A 130 12.65 17.32 8.21
C GLY A 130 12.63 17.06 6.70
N ARG A 131 12.97 15.83 6.26
CA ARG A 131 13.03 15.43 4.86
C ARG A 131 12.14 14.21 4.57
N ARG A 132 11.86 14.01 3.28
CA ARG A 132 11.05 12.90 2.74
C ARG A 132 11.65 12.37 1.43
N LEU A 133 11.28 11.17 1.02
CA LEU A 133 11.78 10.56 -0.22
C LEU A 133 11.50 11.44 -1.46
N ASN A 134 12.50 11.57 -2.34
CA ASN A 134 12.42 12.24 -3.63
C ASN A 134 11.83 11.31 -4.72
N VAL A 135 10.66 10.73 -4.44
CA VAL A 135 9.95 9.85 -5.38
C VAL A 135 8.60 10.47 -5.77
N LEU A 136 7.95 9.88 -6.77
CA LEU A 136 6.59 10.25 -7.18
C LEU A 136 5.64 10.24 -5.98
N SER A 137 4.69 11.18 -5.95
CA SER A 137 3.66 11.19 -4.91
C SER A 137 2.85 9.89 -4.96
N GLY A 138 2.58 9.30 -3.79
CA GLY A 138 1.97 7.97 -3.69
C GLY A 138 2.94 6.80 -3.92
N GLY A 139 4.14 7.05 -4.43
CA GLY A 139 5.22 6.08 -4.53
C GLY A 139 5.85 5.75 -3.18
N ALA A 140 6.71 4.73 -3.18
CA ALA A 140 7.42 4.26 -2.00
C ALA A 140 8.73 3.55 -2.40
N THR A 141 9.69 3.53 -1.48
CA THR A 141 10.91 2.72 -1.60
C THR A 141 10.81 1.52 -0.68
N ARG A 142 11.18 0.34 -1.21
CA ARG A 142 11.16 -0.94 -0.50
C ARG A 142 12.59 -1.37 -0.18
N PHE A 143 12.81 -1.79 1.05
CA PHE A 143 14.08 -2.26 1.59
C PHE A 143 13.92 -3.72 1.99
N GLU A 144 14.55 -4.63 1.24
CA GLU A 144 14.59 -6.05 1.60
C GLU A 144 15.49 -6.29 2.83
N PRO A 145 15.28 -7.38 3.58
CA PRO A 145 16.16 -7.76 4.69
C PRO A 145 17.64 -7.78 4.28
N GLY A 146 18.51 -7.08 5.03
CA GLY A 146 19.95 -6.98 4.77
C GLY A 146 20.36 -6.15 3.56
N ALA A 147 19.40 -5.58 2.81
CA ALA A 147 19.71 -4.75 1.65
C ALA A 147 20.20 -3.38 2.08
N VAL A 148 21.14 -2.84 1.29
CA VAL A 148 21.64 -1.48 1.42
C VAL A 148 21.31 -0.71 0.15
N VAL A 149 20.59 0.40 0.29
CA VAL A 149 20.05 1.19 -0.82
C VAL A 149 20.36 2.65 -0.58
N GLU A 150 20.89 3.33 -1.61
CA GLU A 150 21.00 4.79 -1.63
C GLU A 150 19.63 5.39 -1.98
N VAL A 151 19.19 6.36 -1.19
CA VAL A 151 17.94 7.09 -1.45
C VAL A 151 18.17 8.58 -1.48
N GLU A 152 17.41 9.25 -2.34
CA GLU A 152 17.37 10.70 -2.38
C GLU A 152 16.26 11.24 -1.49
N LEU A 153 16.59 12.25 -0.68
CA LEU A 153 15.66 12.95 0.20
C LEU A 153 15.54 14.42 -0.20
N VAL A 154 14.33 14.97 -0.06
CA VAL A 154 14.02 16.39 -0.26
C VAL A 154 13.36 16.97 1.00
N PRO A 155 13.55 18.27 1.30
CA PRO A 155 12.97 18.89 2.49
C PRO A 155 11.44 18.90 2.44
N LEU A 156 10.84 18.66 3.61
CA LEU A 156 9.44 18.99 3.87
C LEU A 156 9.26 20.51 3.74
N ARG A 157 8.12 20.93 3.18
CA ARG A 157 7.77 22.33 2.96
C ARG A 157 6.45 22.65 3.66
N GLY A 158 5.94 23.87 3.46
CA GLY A 158 4.79 24.37 4.20
C GLY A 158 5.20 24.74 5.62
N ARG A 159 4.32 24.47 6.60
CA ARG A 159 4.57 24.79 8.01
C ARG A 159 5.60 23.90 8.70
N ARG A 160 6.05 22.82 8.06
CA ARG A 160 7.03 21.86 8.62
C ARG A 160 6.63 21.36 10.01
N ILE A 161 5.36 20.96 10.13
CA ILE A 161 4.78 20.32 11.32
C ILE A 161 4.52 18.86 11.02
N VAL A 162 5.10 17.96 11.81
CA VAL A 162 4.98 16.50 11.68
C VAL A 162 4.31 15.93 12.93
N PRO A 163 2.97 15.89 12.96
CA PRO A 163 2.23 15.23 14.03
C PRO A 163 2.20 13.70 13.81
N GLY A 164 2.18 12.93 14.91
CA GLY A 164 2.03 11.48 14.86
C GLY A 164 3.33 10.72 14.55
N LEU A 165 3.27 9.82 13.56
CA LEU A 165 4.36 8.90 13.17
C LEU A 165 4.87 8.07 14.35
N ARG A 166 6.16 8.15 14.69
CA ARG A 166 6.75 7.50 15.87
C ARG A 166 6.75 8.44 17.09
N GLY A 167 6.25 9.66 16.94
CA GLY A 167 6.23 10.68 17.98
C GLY A 167 7.60 11.27 18.30
N LEU A 168 8.61 11.07 17.45
CA LEU A 168 9.96 11.60 17.70
C LEU A 168 10.04 13.10 17.46
N CYS A 169 9.33 13.60 16.44
CA CYS A 169 9.12 15.04 16.26
C CYS A 169 7.91 15.51 17.06
N GLY A 170 6.73 14.91 16.82
CA GLY A 170 5.51 15.20 17.58
C GLY A 170 4.98 16.63 17.45
N GLY A 171 5.43 17.41 16.48
CA GLY A 171 5.11 18.84 16.39
C GLY A 171 5.89 19.60 15.32
N GLU A 172 6.34 20.81 15.64
CA GLU A 172 7.14 21.66 14.76
C GLU A 172 8.57 21.10 14.63
N LEU A 173 9.11 21.07 13.40
CA LEU A 173 10.46 20.56 13.12
C LEU A 173 11.58 21.55 13.43
N ASP A 174 11.27 22.85 13.35
CA ASP A 174 12.25 23.95 13.38
C ASP A 174 12.04 24.87 14.60
N GLY A 175 11.43 24.34 15.68
CA GLY A 175 11.07 25.08 16.90
C GLY A 175 12.25 25.59 17.72
#